data_AF-A0A1J0LWN5-F1
#
_entry.id   AF-A0A1J0LWN5-F1
#
_cell.length_a   1.000
_cell.length_b   1.000
_cell.length_c   1.000
_cell.angle_alpha   90.00
_cell.angle_beta   90.00
_cell.angle_gamma   90.00
#
_symmetry.space_group_name_H-M   'P 1'
#
loop_
_entity.id
_entity.type
_entity.pdbx_description
1 polymer ?
#
loop_
_entity_poly.entity_id
_entity_poly.type
_entity_poly.pdbx_seq_one_letter_code
_entity_poly.pdbx_strand_id
1 'polypeptide(L)'
;METLRYHPWQTRAALLRLLLGGGAFLGALWLVWLLVREGEAWAWAVGVGVFLLAPLYLYRTGLAPLLRAGLKVVLEPEGVRYAGRYYPKAALRGLEGPLAPTKPWGPLHPFRLDFGEKLPLPLDLPGWDRLLGHLGWDWTEHPGLATYLGEARGIGWLNGLLYPPEEVWEVWERDRARYRREVGRLWWVSGLLALGVVLVASGSAIGGYMALLGFLLFLLVWLPTWHRLFGLGGLQGWAGRYNPLAEARKGVGSGGV
;
A
#
# COMPACT_ATOMS: atom_id res chain seq x y z
N MET A 1 -7.02 24.11 -17.24
CA MET A 1 -6.61 24.11 -15.81
C MET A 1 -7.14 22.83 -15.19
N GLU A 2 -6.26 21.88 -14.91
CA GLU A 2 -6.61 20.58 -14.31
C GLU A 2 -6.18 20.59 -12.83
N THR A 3 -6.91 19.90 -11.95
CA THR A 3 -6.53 19.77 -10.54
C THR A 3 -6.41 18.30 -10.14
N LEU A 4 -5.20 17.90 -9.77
CA LEU A 4 -4.86 16.57 -9.28
C LEU A 4 -5.04 16.52 -7.76
N ARG A 5 -5.76 15.50 -7.28
CA ARG A 5 -6.07 15.29 -5.86
C ARG A 5 -6.15 13.79 -5.55
N TYR A 6 -5.87 13.44 -4.31
CA TYR A 6 -6.14 12.09 -3.81
C TYR A 6 -7.64 11.77 -3.87
N HIS A 7 -7.96 10.53 -4.21
CA HIS A 7 -9.35 10.08 -4.24
C HIS A 7 -9.90 9.85 -2.81
N PRO A 8 -11.21 10.06 -2.58
CA PRO A 8 -11.83 9.79 -1.27
C PRO A 8 -11.66 8.36 -0.76
N TRP A 9 -11.43 7.39 -1.65
CA TRP A 9 -11.18 6.02 -1.25
C TRP A 9 -9.78 5.84 -0.65
N GLN A 10 -8.77 6.61 -1.08
CA GLN A 10 -7.40 6.52 -0.54
C GLN A 10 -7.38 6.96 0.93
N THR A 11 -8.07 8.06 1.24
CA THR A 11 -8.27 8.53 2.62
C THR A 11 -9.02 7.50 3.47
N ARG A 12 -10.13 6.96 2.96
CA ARG A 12 -10.89 5.91 3.66
C ARG A 12 -10.05 4.65 3.92
N ALA A 13 -9.28 4.20 2.93
CA ALA A 13 -8.41 3.04 3.08
C ALA A 13 -7.30 3.29 4.12
N ALA A 14 -6.69 4.48 4.11
CA ALA A 14 -5.67 4.86 5.09
C ALA A 14 -6.24 4.94 6.52
N LEU A 15 -7.44 5.51 6.69
CA LEU A 15 -8.16 5.51 7.97
C LEU A 15 -8.46 4.09 8.44
N LEU A 16 -9.00 3.24 7.58
CA LEU A 16 -9.30 1.84 7.93
C LEU A 16 -8.05 1.07 8.34
N ARG A 17 -6.90 1.29 7.67
CA ARG A 17 -5.63 0.68 8.07
C ARG A 17 -5.18 1.15 9.44
N LEU A 18 -5.32 2.44 9.75
CA LEU A 18 -5.01 2.96 11.09
C LEU A 18 -5.93 2.39 12.16
N LEU A 19 -7.24 2.34 11.92
CA LEU A 19 -8.20 1.84 12.89
C LEU A 19 -8.04 0.33 13.13
N LEU A 20 -8.08 -0.46 12.06
CA LEU A 20 -7.99 -1.93 12.16
C LEU A 20 -6.59 -2.37 12.57
N GLY A 21 -5.56 -1.79 11.95
CA GLY A 21 -4.18 -2.13 12.26
C GLY A 21 -3.73 -1.59 13.61
N GLY A 22 -4.21 -0.41 14.03
CA GLY A 22 -4.00 0.12 15.37
C GLY A 22 -4.71 -0.72 16.44
N GLY A 23 -5.96 -1.12 16.20
CA GLY A 23 -6.68 -2.05 17.07
C GLY A 23 -5.98 -3.41 17.18
N ALA A 24 -5.57 -3.99 16.06
CA ALA A 24 -4.81 -5.25 16.05
C ALA A 24 -3.46 -5.11 16.77
N PHE A 25 -2.77 -3.97 16.60
CA PHE A 25 -1.53 -3.67 17.31
C PHE A 25 -1.74 -3.61 18.83
N LEU A 26 -2.75 -2.86 19.30
CA LEU A 26 -3.08 -2.79 20.73
C LEU A 26 -3.48 -4.15 21.29
N GLY A 27 -4.28 -4.92 20.55
CA GLY A 27 -4.65 -6.29 20.93
C GLY A 27 -3.42 -7.22 21.01
N ALA A 28 -2.49 -7.12 20.07
CA ALA A 28 -1.25 -7.89 20.10
C ALA A 28 -0.36 -7.49 21.29
N LEU A 29 -0.24 -6.20 21.61
CA LEU A 29 0.49 -5.74 22.80
C LEU A 29 -0.16 -6.25 24.09
N TRP A 30 -1.49 -6.25 24.17
CA TRP A 30 -2.21 -6.79 25.30
C TRP A 30 -1.98 -8.31 25.46
N LEU A 31 -2.02 -9.07 24.37
CA LEU A 31 -1.71 -10.51 24.39
C LEU A 31 -0.26 -10.78 24.82
N VAL A 32 0.70 -10.02 24.29
CA VAL A 32 2.11 -10.12 24.70
C VAL A 32 2.24 -9.86 26.21
N TRP A 33 1.56 -8.83 26.72
CA TRP A 33 1.58 -8.50 28.16
C TRP A 33 1.01 -9.63 29.02
N LEU A 34 -0.08 -10.29 28.59
CA LEU A 34 -0.64 -11.45 29.29
C LEU A 34 0.36 -12.62 29.34
N LEU A 35 0.97 -12.97 28.20
CA LEU A 35 1.91 -14.08 28.12
C LEU A 35 3.19 -13.82 28.93
N VAL A 36 3.70 -12.59 28.89
CA VAL A 36 4.83 -12.18 29.75
C VAL A 36 4.49 -12.34 31.23
N ARG A 37 3.26 -11.97 31.64
CA ARG A 37 2.80 -12.12 33.02
C ARG A 37 2.68 -13.59 33.45
N GLU A 38 2.38 -14.49 32.52
CA GLU A 38 2.34 -15.94 32.73
C GLU A 38 3.74 -16.59 32.75
N GLY A 39 4.80 -15.81 32.51
CA GLY A 39 6.20 -16.27 32.58
C GLY A 39 6.79 -16.72 31.24
N GLU A 40 6.08 -16.49 30.13
CA GLU A 40 6.52 -16.91 28.80
C GLU A 40 7.61 -15.97 28.23
N ALA A 41 8.88 -16.35 28.41
CA ALA A 41 10.02 -15.52 28.01
C ALA A 41 10.08 -15.18 26.50
N TRP A 42 9.58 -16.06 25.62
CA TRP A 42 9.55 -15.81 24.17
C TRP A 42 8.58 -14.68 23.79
N ALA A 43 7.58 -14.39 24.63
CA ALA A 43 6.61 -13.33 24.37
C ALA A 43 7.28 -11.94 24.31
N TRP A 44 8.39 -11.72 25.03
CA TRP A 44 9.18 -10.50 24.94
C TRP A 44 9.75 -10.29 23.52
N ALA A 45 10.31 -11.33 22.92
CA ALA A 45 10.87 -11.25 21.56
C ALA A 45 9.79 -10.92 20.53
N VAL A 46 8.61 -11.55 20.65
CA VAL A 46 7.44 -11.23 19.81
C VAL A 46 6.96 -9.80 20.05
N GLY A 47 6.91 -9.37 21.32
CA GLY A 47 6.57 -8.02 21.73
C GLY A 47 7.43 -6.94 21.08
N VAL A 48 8.75 -7.13 21.11
CA VAL A 48 9.69 -6.20 20.44
C VAL A 48 9.43 -6.14 18.93
N GLY A 49 9.22 -7.28 18.29
CA GLY A 49 8.92 -7.34 16.85
C GLY A 49 7.63 -6.57 16.50
N VAL A 50 6.55 -6.80 17.25
CA VAL A 50 5.27 -6.11 17.09
C VAL A 50 5.44 -4.60 17.33
N PHE A 51 6.12 -4.22 18.41
CA PHE A 51 6.33 -2.82 18.79
C PHE A 51 7.16 -2.03 17.78
N LEU A 52 8.12 -2.66 17.10
CA LEU A 52 8.95 -1.97 16.11
C LEU A 52 8.29 -1.92 14.72
N LEU A 53 7.70 -3.04 14.28
CA LEU A 53 7.25 -3.17 12.89
C LEU A 53 5.84 -2.61 12.68
N ALA A 54 4.92 -2.79 13.63
CA ALA A 54 3.54 -2.36 13.46
C ALA A 54 3.39 -0.83 13.40
N PRO A 55 3.99 -0.02 14.30
CA PRO A 55 3.91 1.43 14.19
C PRO A 55 4.50 1.96 12.89
N LEU A 56 5.62 1.38 12.44
CA LEU A 56 6.24 1.77 11.17
C LEU A 56 5.33 1.47 9.97
N TYR A 57 4.69 0.30 9.96
CA TYR A 57 3.70 -0.06 8.94
C TYR A 57 2.50 0.90 8.95
N LEU A 58 1.94 1.19 10.12
CA LEU A 58 0.79 2.09 10.29
C LEU A 58 1.13 3.53 9.89
N TYR A 59 2.33 3.99 10.26
CA TYR A 59 2.83 5.29 9.82
C TYR A 59 2.86 5.37 8.28
N ARG A 60 3.46 4.38 7.62
CA ARG A 60 3.63 4.36 6.16
C ARG A 60 2.33 4.22 5.38
N THR A 61 1.45 3.34 5.83
CA THR A 61 0.28 2.91 5.04
C THR A 61 -1.02 3.59 5.46
N GLY A 62 -1.01 4.23 6.63
CA GLY A 62 -2.14 4.92 7.23
C GLY A 62 -1.85 6.40 7.45
N LEU A 63 -0.95 6.75 8.37
CA LEU A 63 -0.76 8.14 8.79
C LEU A 63 -0.20 9.03 7.67
N ALA A 64 0.89 8.64 7.03
CA ALA A 64 1.51 9.44 5.97
C ALA A 64 0.56 9.74 4.78
N PRO A 65 -0.23 8.77 4.26
CA PRO A 65 -1.28 9.07 3.29
C PRO A 65 -2.32 10.07 3.77
N LEU A 66 -2.72 10.04 5.06
CA LEU A 66 -3.69 11.00 5.60
C LEU A 66 -3.12 12.40 5.72
N LEU A 67 -1.87 12.54 6.16
CA LEU A 67 -1.16 13.82 6.19
C LEU A 67 -1.07 14.45 4.79
N ARG A 68 -1.02 13.63 3.75
CA ARG A 68 -0.99 14.07 2.34
C ARG A 68 -2.37 14.23 1.70
N ALA A 69 -3.45 13.76 2.32
CA ALA A 69 -4.78 13.77 1.69
C ALA A 69 -5.26 15.18 1.29
N GLY A 70 -4.74 16.22 1.94
CA GLY A 70 -5.01 17.62 1.62
C GLY A 70 -4.17 18.20 0.47
N LEU A 71 -3.18 17.47 -0.05
CA LEU A 71 -2.33 17.93 -1.15
C LEU A 71 -3.19 18.14 -2.40
N LYS A 72 -3.03 19.32 -3.00
CA LYS A 72 -3.63 19.68 -4.28
C LYS A 72 -2.51 20.14 -5.20
N VAL A 73 -2.47 19.56 -6.40
CA VAL A 73 -1.58 20.01 -7.47
C VAL A 73 -2.45 20.53 -8.61
N VAL A 74 -2.30 21.79 -8.97
CA VAL A 74 -3.07 22.41 -10.06
C VAL A 74 -2.15 22.63 -11.25
N LEU A 75 -2.54 22.11 -12.41
CA LEU A 75 -1.83 22.28 -13.67
C LEU A 75 -2.34 23.57 -14.32
N GLU A 76 -1.51 24.62 -14.25
CA GLU A 76 -1.76 25.94 -14.84
C GLU A 76 -0.98 26.06 -16.17
N PRO A 77 -1.41 26.86 -17.15
CA PRO A 77 -0.78 26.88 -18.47
C PRO A 77 0.75 27.06 -18.45
N GLU A 78 1.26 27.94 -17.58
CA GLU A 78 2.68 28.31 -17.51
C GLU A 78 3.46 27.63 -16.36
N GLY A 79 2.82 26.70 -15.64
CA GLY A 79 3.42 26.11 -14.44
C GLY A 79 2.49 25.24 -13.62
N VAL A 80 2.80 25.05 -12.35
CA VAL A 80 2.02 24.21 -11.44
C VAL A 80 1.85 24.90 -10.10
N ARG A 81 0.66 24.80 -9.50
CA ARG A 81 0.50 25.11 -8.07
C ARG A 81 0.61 23.84 -7.25
N TYR A 82 1.68 23.73 -6.48
CA TYR A 82 1.92 22.64 -5.55
C TYR A 82 1.56 23.09 -4.13
N ALA A 83 0.55 22.47 -3.51
CA ALA A 83 0.08 22.85 -2.18
C ALA A 83 -0.27 24.36 -2.05
N GLY A 84 -0.77 24.97 -3.13
CA GLY A 84 -1.15 26.39 -3.18
C GLY A 84 -0.05 27.35 -3.65
N ARG A 85 1.22 26.96 -3.62
CA ARG A 85 2.34 27.77 -4.12
C ARG A 85 2.62 27.51 -5.59
N TYR A 86 2.81 28.58 -6.36
CA TYR A 86 3.06 28.51 -7.80
C TYR A 86 4.54 28.26 -8.12
N TYR A 87 4.78 27.35 -9.06
CA TYR A 87 6.09 26.98 -9.57
C TYR A 87 6.06 27.08 -11.11
N PRO A 88 6.79 28.03 -11.71
CA PRO A 88 6.82 28.20 -13.16
C PRO A 88 7.47 27.01 -13.86
N LYS A 89 6.92 26.58 -15.00
CA LYS A 89 7.50 25.50 -15.81
C LYS A 89 8.94 25.82 -16.24
N ALA A 90 9.20 27.08 -16.62
CA ALA A 90 10.53 27.55 -17.00
C ALA A 90 11.59 27.48 -15.87
N ALA A 91 11.16 27.38 -14.61
CA ALA A 91 12.07 27.24 -13.47
C ALA A 91 12.44 25.78 -13.17
N LEU A 92 11.79 24.80 -13.83
CA LEU A 92 12.10 23.39 -13.64
C LEU A 92 13.48 23.09 -14.23
N ARG A 93 14.41 22.71 -13.34
CA ARG A 93 15.78 22.31 -13.67
C ARG A 93 15.90 20.83 -13.94
N GLY A 94 15.10 20.03 -13.22
CA GLY A 94 15.32 18.59 -13.21
C GLY A 94 14.31 17.78 -12.40
N LEU A 95 14.41 16.47 -12.53
CA LEU A 95 13.90 15.48 -11.58
C LEU A 95 15.11 14.81 -10.94
N GLU A 96 15.20 14.88 -9.62
CA GLU A 96 16.22 14.20 -8.85
C GLU A 96 15.69 12.87 -8.34
N GLY A 97 16.51 11.82 -8.45
CA GLY A 97 16.26 10.53 -7.83
C GLY A 97 16.66 9.34 -8.72
N PRO A 98 16.48 8.11 -8.25
CA PRO A 98 15.92 7.78 -6.94
C PRO A 98 16.87 8.20 -5.81
N LEU A 99 16.33 8.90 -4.81
CA LEU A 99 17.03 9.12 -3.54
C LEU A 99 17.35 7.75 -2.96
N ALA A 100 18.64 7.47 -2.78
CA ALA A 100 19.14 6.13 -2.48
C ALA A 100 18.31 5.42 -1.39
N PRO A 101 17.97 4.13 -1.58
CA PRO A 101 17.34 3.32 -0.54
C PRO A 101 18.40 3.03 0.53
N THR A 102 18.74 4.02 1.35
CA THR A 102 19.71 3.82 2.44
C THR A 102 19.17 2.91 3.54
N LYS A 103 17.90 2.49 3.46
CA LYS A 103 17.22 1.63 4.42
C LYS A 103 16.24 0.70 3.68
N PRO A 104 15.87 -0.47 4.23
CA PRO A 104 14.78 -1.33 3.74
C PRO A 104 13.38 -0.68 3.73
N TRP A 105 13.36 0.63 3.97
CA TRP A 105 12.29 1.51 4.35
C TRP A 105 12.60 2.89 3.72
N GLY A 106 12.82 2.95 2.40
CA GLY A 106 13.22 4.17 1.70
C GLY A 106 12.29 5.38 1.89
N PRO A 107 12.68 6.55 1.36
CA PRO A 107 11.84 7.75 1.43
C PRO A 107 10.46 7.52 0.82
N LEU A 108 9.43 8.15 1.42
CA LEU A 108 8.04 8.07 0.92
C LEU A 108 7.90 8.62 -0.52
N HIS A 109 8.79 9.55 -0.88
CA HIS A 109 8.89 10.13 -2.21
C HIS A 109 10.35 10.00 -2.66
N PRO A 110 10.68 8.95 -3.44
CA PRO A 110 12.05 8.72 -3.88
C PRO A 110 12.52 9.70 -4.95
N PHE A 111 11.59 10.47 -5.54
CA PHE A 111 11.90 11.47 -6.56
C PHE A 111 11.50 12.87 -6.12
N ARG A 112 12.22 13.88 -6.59
CA ARG A 112 11.95 15.28 -6.33
C ARG A 112 12.02 16.12 -7.60
N LEU A 113 11.06 17.01 -7.81
CA LEU A 113 11.11 18.04 -8.84
C LEU A 113 11.99 19.20 -8.35
N ASP A 114 12.98 19.61 -9.14
CA ASP A 114 13.89 20.71 -8.80
C ASP A 114 13.48 22.00 -9.53
N PHE A 115 12.88 22.94 -8.81
CA PHE A 115 12.60 24.30 -9.30
C PHE A 115 13.61 25.33 -8.76
N GLY A 116 14.78 24.88 -8.30
CA GLY A 116 15.65 25.60 -7.34
C GLY A 116 15.24 25.33 -5.89
N GLU A 117 13.97 24.98 -5.67
CA GLU A 117 13.44 24.34 -4.46
C GLU A 117 13.03 22.90 -4.81
N LYS A 118 13.39 21.95 -3.94
CA LYS A 118 13.16 20.52 -4.19
C LYS A 118 11.80 20.07 -3.66
N LEU A 119 10.86 19.84 -4.55
CA LEU A 119 9.51 19.37 -4.23
C LEU A 119 9.40 17.86 -4.36
N PRO A 120 8.71 17.14 -3.46
CA PRO A 120 8.51 15.70 -3.62
C PRO A 120 7.60 15.39 -4.83
N LEU A 121 7.96 14.38 -5.63
CA LEU A 121 7.08 13.80 -6.64
C LEU A 121 6.18 12.74 -5.96
N PRO A 122 4.86 13.00 -5.82
CA PRO A 122 3.96 12.07 -5.14
C PRO A 122 3.51 10.97 -6.10
N LEU A 123 4.28 9.89 -6.21
CA LEU A 123 3.94 8.73 -7.05
C LEU A 123 2.65 8.00 -6.62
N ASP A 124 2.09 8.32 -5.46
CA ASP A 124 0.79 7.85 -4.98
C ASP A 124 -0.39 8.76 -5.38
N LEU A 125 -0.11 9.92 -5.99
CA LEU A 125 -1.11 10.89 -6.46
C LEU A 125 -1.69 10.45 -7.82
N PRO A 126 -3.02 10.39 -7.96
CA PRO A 126 -3.65 10.20 -9.27
C PRO A 126 -3.24 11.29 -10.27
N GLY A 127 -2.65 10.90 -11.40
CA GLY A 127 -2.18 11.80 -12.46
C GLY A 127 -0.78 12.39 -12.25
N TRP A 128 0.07 11.78 -11.41
CA TRP A 128 1.47 12.22 -11.26
C TRP A 128 2.26 12.18 -12.59
N ASP A 129 1.89 11.30 -13.50
CA ASP A 129 2.40 11.18 -14.87
C ASP A 129 1.94 12.35 -15.74
N ARG A 130 0.66 12.75 -15.65
CA ARG A 130 0.16 13.98 -16.29
C ARG A 130 0.81 15.24 -15.73
N LEU A 131 1.14 15.28 -14.44
CA LEU A 131 1.93 16.36 -13.86
C LEU A 131 3.31 16.47 -14.53
N LEU A 132 4.00 15.34 -14.75
CA LEU A 132 5.28 15.35 -15.46
C LEU A 132 5.11 15.76 -16.93
N GLY A 133 4.12 15.19 -17.64
CA GLY A 133 3.83 15.55 -19.02
C GLY A 133 3.50 17.03 -19.19
N HIS A 134 2.74 17.62 -18.26
CA HIS A 134 2.45 19.05 -18.21
C HIS A 134 3.72 19.90 -18.05
N LEU A 135 4.66 19.44 -17.23
CA LEU A 135 5.99 20.02 -17.08
C LEU A 135 6.92 19.76 -18.28
N GLY A 136 6.44 19.06 -19.31
CA GLY A 136 7.15 18.78 -20.57
C GLY A 136 8.08 17.57 -20.47
N TRP A 137 7.84 16.68 -19.51
CA TRP A 137 8.71 15.55 -19.21
C TRP A 137 7.97 14.24 -19.40
N ASP A 138 8.59 13.30 -20.11
CA ASP A 138 8.13 11.93 -20.17
C ASP A 138 8.81 11.11 -19.07
N TRP A 139 8.02 10.41 -18.26
CA TRP A 139 8.54 9.56 -17.20
C TRP A 139 9.27 8.33 -17.74
N THR A 140 8.94 7.87 -18.95
CA THR A 140 9.58 6.72 -19.61
C THR A 140 11.00 7.05 -20.06
N GLU A 141 11.25 8.31 -20.41
CA GLU A 141 12.57 8.81 -20.83
C GLU A 141 13.52 9.07 -19.65
N HIS A 142 12.99 9.22 -18.43
CA HIS A 142 13.81 9.41 -17.23
C HIS A 142 14.33 8.07 -16.67
N PRO A 143 15.61 7.70 -16.85
CA PRO A 143 16.08 6.32 -16.63
C PRO A 143 15.90 5.84 -15.19
N GLY A 144 16.09 6.72 -14.21
CA GLY A 144 15.92 6.41 -12.80
C GLY A 144 14.47 6.14 -12.42
N LEU A 145 13.52 6.85 -13.03
CA LEU A 145 12.10 6.74 -12.72
C LEU A 145 11.48 5.53 -13.42
N ALA A 146 11.77 5.37 -14.71
CA ALA A 146 11.34 4.21 -15.49
C ALA A 146 11.85 2.90 -14.88
N THR A 147 13.14 2.84 -14.50
CA THR A 147 13.71 1.67 -13.80
C THR A 147 13.02 1.43 -12.47
N TYR A 148 12.86 2.47 -11.63
CA TYR A 148 12.19 2.34 -10.34
C TYR A 148 10.76 1.78 -10.48
N LEU A 149 9.96 2.31 -11.41
CA LEU A 149 8.59 1.84 -11.61
C LEU A 149 8.53 0.44 -12.23
N GLY A 150 9.49 0.09 -13.11
CA GLY A 150 9.62 -1.24 -13.69
C GLY A 150 10.05 -2.31 -12.67
N GLU A 151 10.84 -1.92 -11.66
CA GLU A 151 11.31 -2.81 -10.60
C GLU A 151 10.39 -2.84 -9.39
N ALA A 152 9.62 -1.78 -9.16
CA ALA A 152 8.66 -1.71 -8.07
C ALA A 152 7.68 -2.87 -8.17
N ARG A 153 7.66 -3.73 -7.16
CA ARG A 153 6.76 -4.88 -7.09
C ARG A 153 5.95 -4.84 -5.82
N GLY A 154 4.82 -5.51 -5.89
CA GLY A 154 4.14 -5.98 -4.72
C GLY A 154 2.97 -5.11 -4.29
N ILE A 155 2.70 -5.15 -2.99
CA ILE A 155 1.53 -4.51 -2.37
C ILE A 155 1.52 -2.98 -2.49
N GLY A 156 2.64 -2.33 -2.82
CA GLY A 156 2.71 -0.89 -3.00
C GLY A 156 1.75 -0.39 -4.09
N TRP A 157 1.76 -1.09 -5.24
CA TRP A 157 0.82 -0.86 -6.33
C TRP A 157 -0.63 -1.14 -5.92
N LEU A 158 -0.88 -2.28 -5.27
CA LEU A 158 -2.24 -2.73 -4.95
C LEU A 158 -2.91 -1.95 -3.81
N ASN A 159 -2.11 -1.40 -2.88
CA ASN A 159 -2.60 -0.60 -1.76
C ASN A 159 -2.69 0.90 -2.05
N GLY A 160 -2.30 1.35 -3.25
CA GLY A 160 -2.33 2.75 -3.65
C GLY A 160 -1.23 3.60 -3.02
N LEU A 161 -0.09 2.97 -2.69
CA LEU A 161 1.15 3.67 -2.32
C LEU A 161 1.98 4.04 -3.56
N LEU A 162 1.65 3.45 -4.70
CA LEU A 162 2.01 3.87 -6.04
C LEU A 162 0.71 3.88 -6.86
N TYR A 163 0.46 4.96 -7.57
CA TYR A 163 -0.64 5.09 -8.50
C TYR A 163 -0.14 4.77 -9.92
N PRO A 164 -0.85 3.96 -10.70
CA PRO A 164 -0.42 3.62 -12.05
C PRO A 164 -0.36 4.86 -12.95
N PRO A 165 0.59 4.93 -13.91
CA PRO A 165 0.45 5.85 -15.02
C PRO A 165 -0.80 5.51 -15.86
N GLU A 166 -1.31 6.49 -16.59
CA GLU A 166 -2.58 6.42 -17.32
C GLU A 166 -2.63 5.23 -18.29
N GLU A 167 -1.51 4.93 -18.96
CA GLU A 167 -1.36 3.83 -19.92
C GLU A 167 -1.64 2.42 -19.36
N VAL A 168 -1.52 2.21 -18.05
CA VAL A 168 -1.81 0.91 -17.40
C VAL A 168 -2.95 0.97 -16.40
N TRP A 169 -3.74 2.05 -16.44
CA TRP A 169 -4.87 2.27 -15.53
C TRP A 169 -5.85 1.10 -15.50
N GLU A 170 -6.28 0.62 -16.67
CA GLU A 170 -7.30 -0.44 -16.78
C GLU A 170 -6.82 -1.77 -16.20
N VAL A 171 -5.57 -2.14 -16.51
CA VAL A 171 -4.92 -3.35 -15.99
C VAL A 171 -4.82 -3.27 -14.47
N TRP A 172 -4.37 -2.12 -13.96
CA TRP A 172 -4.24 -1.90 -12.53
C TRP A 172 -5.57 -1.94 -11.79
N GLU A 173 -6.62 -1.28 -12.28
CA GLU A 173 -7.90 -1.23 -11.58
C GLU A 173 -8.58 -2.61 -11.54
N ARG A 174 -8.51 -3.38 -12.62
CA ARG A 174 -8.98 -4.77 -12.66
C ARG A 174 -8.28 -5.63 -11.60
N ASP A 175 -6.96 -5.56 -11.55
CA ASP A 175 -6.15 -6.38 -10.66
C ASP A 175 -6.24 -5.93 -9.20
N ARG A 176 -6.37 -4.62 -8.98
CA ARG A 176 -6.66 -4.06 -7.66
C ARG A 176 -8.04 -4.48 -7.15
N ALA A 177 -9.05 -4.52 -8.01
CA ALA A 177 -10.38 -5.03 -7.66
C ALA A 177 -10.31 -6.51 -7.26
N ARG A 178 -9.53 -7.33 -7.97
CA ARG A 178 -9.23 -8.71 -7.59
C ARG A 178 -8.56 -8.78 -6.23
N TYR A 179 -7.48 -8.02 -6.01
CA TYR A 179 -6.76 -7.98 -4.75
C TYR A 179 -7.69 -7.62 -3.58
N ARG A 180 -8.52 -6.58 -3.72
CA ARG A 180 -9.48 -6.17 -2.69
C ARG A 180 -10.48 -7.26 -2.33
N ARG A 181 -10.97 -8.03 -3.32
CA ARG A 181 -11.87 -9.17 -3.06
C ARG A 181 -11.17 -10.26 -2.26
N GLU A 182 -9.96 -10.64 -2.65
CA GLU A 182 -9.21 -11.70 -1.95
C GLU A 182 -8.79 -11.28 -0.54
N VAL A 183 -8.32 -10.04 -0.36
CA VAL A 183 -8.02 -9.49 0.97
C VAL A 183 -9.28 -9.36 1.82
N GLY A 184 -10.40 -8.95 1.23
CA GLY A 184 -11.69 -8.92 1.91
C GLY A 184 -12.11 -10.29 2.45
N ARG A 185 -11.89 -11.36 1.68
CA ARG A 185 -12.13 -12.74 2.13
C ARG A 185 -11.23 -13.11 3.31
N LEU A 186 -9.94 -12.78 3.26
CA LEU A 186 -9.02 -13.03 4.37
C LEU A 186 -9.50 -12.35 5.65
N TRP A 187 -9.89 -11.07 5.58
CA TRP A 187 -10.41 -10.35 6.74
C TRP A 187 -11.71 -10.93 7.27
N TRP A 188 -12.64 -11.32 6.39
CA TRP A 188 -13.90 -11.91 6.80
C TRP A 188 -13.70 -13.23 7.55
N VAL A 189 -12.85 -14.12 7.03
CA VAL A 189 -12.52 -15.38 7.72
C VAL A 189 -11.80 -15.11 9.05
N SER A 190 -10.88 -14.15 9.08
CA SER A 190 -10.17 -13.76 10.32
C SER A 190 -11.15 -13.22 11.37
N GLY A 191 -12.12 -12.41 10.95
CA GLY A 191 -13.16 -11.85 11.82
C GLY A 191 -14.09 -12.93 12.39
N LEU A 192 -14.49 -13.92 11.58
CA LEU A 192 -15.27 -15.06 12.06
C LEU A 192 -14.52 -15.91 13.07
N LEU A 193 -13.24 -16.19 12.81
CA LEU A 193 -12.40 -16.93 13.75
C LEU A 193 -12.27 -16.19 15.08
N ALA A 194 -11.96 -14.90 15.04
CA ALA A 194 -11.86 -14.06 16.23
C ALA A 194 -13.18 -14.00 17.02
N LEU A 195 -14.31 -13.86 16.33
CA LEU A 195 -15.64 -13.87 16.95
C LEU A 195 -15.92 -15.22 17.65
N GLY A 196 -15.59 -16.34 16.99
CA GLY A 196 -15.72 -17.67 17.59
C GLY A 196 -14.92 -17.79 18.89
N VAL A 197 -13.66 -17.34 18.89
CA VAL A 197 -12.81 -17.33 20.10
C VAL A 197 -13.41 -16.48 21.22
N VAL A 198 -13.89 -15.28 20.91
CA VAL A 198 -14.55 -14.40 21.90
C VAL A 198 -15.79 -15.06 22.49
N LEU A 199 -16.62 -15.70 21.66
CA LEU A 199 -17.82 -16.39 22.13
C LEU A 199 -17.49 -17.59 23.02
N VAL A 200 -16.45 -18.37 22.69
CA VAL A 200 -15.96 -19.46 23.55
C VAL A 200 -15.51 -18.90 24.90
N ALA A 201 -14.70 -17.83 24.90
CA ALA A 201 -14.22 -17.20 26.12
C ALA A 201 -15.36 -16.63 26.99
N SER A 202 -16.47 -16.20 26.38
CA SER A 202 -17.65 -15.72 27.09
C SER A 202 -18.55 -16.82 27.69
N GLY A 203 -18.23 -18.11 27.45
CA GLY A 203 -19.07 -19.24 27.89
C GLY A 203 -20.33 -19.44 27.04
N SER A 204 -20.41 -18.84 25.85
CA SER A 204 -21.56 -19.00 24.96
C SER A 204 -21.62 -20.42 24.37
N ALA A 205 -22.80 -21.04 24.44
CA ALA A 205 -23.04 -22.38 23.89
C ALA A 205 -22.78 -22.48 22.37
N ILE A 206 -22.94 -21.36 21.63
CA ILE A 206 -22.69 -21.31 20.18
C ILE A 206 -21.19 -21.10 19.87
N GLY A 207 -20.40 -20.69 20.87
CA GLY A 207 -18.99 -20.33 20.69
C GLY A 207 -18.16 -21.45 20.08
N GLY A 208 -18.31 -22.68 20.59
CA GLY A 208 -17.55 -23.84 20.08
C GLY A 208 -17.81 -24.13 18.59
N TYR A 209 -19.07 -24.07 18.17
CA TYR A 209 -19.45 -24.25 16.75
C TYR A 209 -18.91 -23.13 15.86
N MET A 210 -18.99 -21.87 16.31
CA MET A 210 -18.43 -20.72 15.57
C MET A 210 -16.91 -20.80 15.47
N ALA A 211 -16.22 -21.20 16.54
CA ALA A 211 -14.76 -21.37 16.54
C ALA A 211 -14.33 -22.49 15.59
N LEU A 212 -15.03 -23.64 15.60
CA LEU A 212 -14.77 -24.74 14.67
C LEU A 212 -15.02 -24.32 13.22
N LEU A 213 -16.13 -23.65 12.93
CA LEU A 213 -16.42 -23.13 11.58
C LEU A 213 -15.34 -22.13 11.13
N GLY A 214 -14.97 -21.19 11.99
CA GLY A 214 -13.91 -20.23 11.71
C GLY A 214 -12.57 -20.91 11.44
N PHE A 215 -12.24 -21.95 12.20
CA PHE A 215 -11.02 -22.74 12.01
C PHE A 215 -11.04 -23.52 10.69
N LEU A 216 -12.16 -24.15 10.33
CA LEU A 216 -12.30 -24.82 9.04
C LEU A 216 -12.18 -23.82 7.87
N LEU A 217 -12.82 -22.65 7.97
CA LEU A 217 -12.67 -21.58 6.96
C LEU A 217 -11.24 -21.06 6.89
N PHE A 218 -10.53 -20.99 8.02
CA PHE A 218 -9.12 -20.63 8.05
C PHE A 218 -8.29 -21.63 7.22
N LEU A 219 -8.49 -22.93 7.43
CA LEU A 219 -7.76 -23.97 6.69
C LEU A 219 -8.12 -24.01 5.20
N LEU A 220 -9.42 -23.90 4.87
CA LEU A 220 -9.92 -24.13 3.52
C LEU A 220 -9.93 -22.88 2.63
N VAL A 221 -10.01 -21.70 3.23
CA VAL A 221 -10.15 -20.43 2.50
C VAL A 221 -8.97 -19.51 2.80
N TRP A 222 -8.66 -19.28 4.07
CA TRP A 222 -7.65 -18.30 4.45
C TRP A 222 -6.24 -18.73 4.02
N LEU A 223 -5.78 -19.92 4.42
CA LEU A 223 -4.44 -20.42 4.09
C LEU A 223 -4.19 -20.50 2.57
N PRO A 224 -5.08 -21.09 1.75
CA PRO A 224 -4.87 -21.14 0.30
C PRO A 224 -4.89 -19.75 -0.35
N THR A 225 -5.73 -18.84 0.15
CA THR A 225 -5.80 -17.47 -0.39
C THR A 225 -4.56 -16.67 -0.02
N TRP A 226 -4.10 -16.79 1.22
CA TRP A 226 -2.85 -16.20 1.68
C TRP A 226 -1.67 -16.69 0.85
N HIS A 227 -1.55 -18.01 0.66
CA HIS A 227 -0.48 -18.59 -0.13
C HIS A 227 -0.49 -18.10 -1.59
N ARG A 228 -1.66 -18.05 -2.24
CA ARG A 228 -1.77 -17.53 -3.62
C ARG A 228 -1.39 -16.06 -3.73
N LEU A 229 -1.78 -15.23 -2.76
CA LEU A 229 -1.49 -13.81 -2.76
C LEU A 229 -0.04 -13.50 -2.41
N PHE A 230 0.47 -14.06 -1.32
CA PHE A 230 1.72 -13.63 -0.71
C PHE A 230 2.84 -14.68 -0.80
N GLY A 231 2.49 -15.95 -1.00
CA GLY A 231 3.44 -17.07 -1.11
C GLY A 231 3.85 -17.64 0.25
N LEU A 232 4.75 -18.63 0.22
CA LEU A 232 5.35 -19.30 1.39
C LEU A 232 6.83 -19.57 1.09
N GLY A 233 7.68 -19.51 2.12
CA GLY A 233 9.04 -20.09 2.07
C GLY A 233 9.95 -19.57 0.94
N GLY A 234 10.02 -18.25 0.73
CA GLY A 234 10.89 -17.64 -0.27
C GLY A 234 10.29 -17.52 -1.68
N LEU A 235 9.16 -18.16 -1.95
CA LEU A 235 8.38 -17.93 -3.18
C LEU A 235 7.43 -16.73 -2.98
N GLN A 236 7.51 -15.75 -3.87
CA GLN A 236 6.58 -14.61 -3.84
C GLN A 236 5.25 -14.99 -4.51
N GLY A 237 4.14 -14.82 -3.78
CA GLY A 237 2.80 -14.94 -4.32
C GLY A 237 2.49 -13.86 -5.38
N TRP A 238 1.31 -13.96 -6.01
CA TRP A 238 0.92 -13.03 -7.08
C TRP A 238 0.99 -11.56 -6.64
N ALA A 239 0.46 -11.22 -5.46
CA ALA A 239 0.45 -9.86 -4.94
C ALA A 239 1.84 -9.36 -4.55
N GLY A 240 2.81 -10.26 -4.32
CA GLY A 240 4.21 -9.90 -4.06
C GLY A 240 5.01 -9.60 -5.32
N ARG A 241 4.69 -10.27 -6.44
CA ARG A 241 5.35 -10.08 -7.75
C ARG A 241 4.66 -9.04 -8.63
N TYR A 242 3.47 -8.58 -8.23
CA TYR A 242 2.62 -7.75 -9.05
C TYR A 242 3.30 -6.43 -9.45
N ASN A 243 3.25 -6.12 -10.74
CA ASN A 243 3.63 -4.84 -11.32
C ASN A 243 2.72 -4.57 -12.54
N PRO A 244 1.97 -3.46 -12.58
CA PRO A 244 1.01 -3.20 -13.65
C PRO A 244 1.66 -2.98 -15.02
N LEU A 245 2.87 -2.40 -15.08
CA LEU A 245 3.64 -2.21 -16.32
C LEU A 245 4.08 -3.56 -16.90
N ALA A 246 4.51 -4.49 -16.04
CA ALA A 246 4.86 -5.85 -16.47
C ALA A 246 3.63 -6.65 -16.94
N GLU A 247 2.48 -6.50 -16.28
CA GLU A 247 1.24 -7.18 -16.70
C GLU A 247 0.68 -6.63 -18.01
N ALA A 248 0.74 -5.31 -18.23
CA ALA A 248 0.33 -4.70 -19.50
C ALA A 248 1.15 -5.25 -20.68
N ARG A 249 2.48 -5.38 -20.51
CA ARG A 249 3.37 -5.96 -21.55
C ARG A 249 3.01 -7.41 -21.91
N LYS A 250 2.57 -8.22 -20.95
CA LYS A 250 2.12 -9.59 -21.22
C LYS A 250 0.82 -9.63 -22.04
N GLY A 251 -0.09 -8.70 -21.78
CA GLY A 251 -1.37 -8.59 -22.49
C GLY A 251 -1.22 -8.23 -23.96
N VAL A 252 -0.24 -7.38 -24.29
CA VAL A 252 0.09 -6.98 -25.68
C VAL A 252 0.65 -8.17 -26.48
N GLY A 253 1.40 -9.07 -25.85
CA GLY A 253 1.96 -10.27 -26.50
C GLY A 253 0.96 -11.41 -26.75
N SER A 254 -0.21 -11.40 -26.09
CA SER A 254 -1.26 -12.43 -26.26
C SER A 254 -2.37 -12.06 -27.26
N GLY A 255 -2.34 -10.84 -27.82
CA GLY A 255 -3.32 -10.35 -28.79
C GLY A 255 -2.83 -10.36 -30.25
N GLY A 256 -1.66 -10.94 -30.51
CA GLY A 256 -1.07 -11.05 -31.84
C GLY A 256 -0.83 -12.50 -32.23
N VAL A 257 -1.90 -13.28 -32.42
CA VAL A 257 -1.96 -14.48 -33.26
C VAL A 257 -3.33 -14.53 -33.92
#